data_AF-A6FWY4-F1
#
_entry.id   AF-A6FWY4-F1
#
_cell.length_a   1.000
_cell.length_b   1.000
_cell.length_c   1.000
_cell.angle_alpha   90.00
_cell.angle_beta   90.00
_cell.angle_gamma   90.00
#
_symmetry.space_group_name_H-M   'P 1'
#
loop_
_entity.id
_entity.type
_entity.pdbx_description
1 polymer ?
#
loop_
_entity_poly.entity_id
_entity_poly.type
_entity_poly.pdbx_seq_one_letter_code
_entity_poly.pdbx_strand_id
1 'polypeptide(L)'
;MFSTGVGADDEAGEGPEGEGDEAEDTGEAGPALDMSEGGQGEGMMEAGDEPGCTKVDLLFVIDDSISMAGEQANLIASFPEFIAGIQDTLANADSYHVGVVTTNAYAYNAGGCQQMGALVTQTGGASASGQVCGPFAAGRYMSDADDLQATFACAAQVGIDGPTDERPMESLEIALGSAHAGAGGCNEGFLRNDALLVVVLITDEEDDHFMLYNTLEGSPGDPPDWFAAVAAAKGMESNAAILSIIGGQPGNVCPEPSGVDGAEDAPRLRAFTEMFTHGFLGDVCAPSYGPFFDEAIAVVETACEGFVPIP
;
A
#
# COMPACT_ATOMS: atom_id res chain seq x y z
N MET A 1 24.19 63.63 -6.10
CA MET A 1 23.93 64.80 -5.24
C MET A 1 22.56 64.64 -4.62
N PHE A 2 22.45 64.91 -3.30
CA PHE A 2 21.28 64.77 -2.39
C PHE A 2 20.92 63.31 -2.06
N SER A 3 21.12 62.72 -0.87
CA SER A 3 21.16 63.12 0.57
C SER A 3 19.80 63.31 1.27
N THR A 4 19.77 62.74 2.50
CA THR A 4 18.80 62.80 3.63
C THR A 4 17.68 61.75 3.62
N GLY A 5 17.34 61.04 4.70
CA GLY A 5 17.80 60.97 6.10
C GLY A 5 17.08 59.81 6.84
N VAL A 6 17.78 59.04 7.70
CA VAL A 6 17.77 59.03 9.18
C VAL A 6 16.68 58.16 9.84
N GLY A 7 17.14 57.22 10.67
CA GLY A 7 16.40 56.51 11.72
C GLY A 7 17.26 55.41 12.38
N ALA A 8 18.04 55.78 13.40
CA ALA A 8 18.66 54.89 14.40
C ALA A 8 17.61 54.62 15.53
N ASP A 9 17.71 53.67 16.47
CA ASP A 9 18.82 53.27 17.34
C ASP A 9 18.61 51.85 17.93
N ASP A 10 19.75 51.21 18.24
CA ASP A 10 20.16 50.36 19.38
C ASP A 10 19.15 49.47 20.16
N GLU A 11 19.52 48.27 20.65
CA GLU A 11 20.66 47.95 21.53
C GLU A 11 21.09 46.47 21.44
N ALA A 12 22.38 46.24 21.61
CA ALA A 12 23.02 44.94 21.84
C ALA A 12 23.49 44.82 23.30
N GLY A 13 23.61 43.61 23.84
CA GLY A 13 24.28 43.38 25.12
C GLY A 13 24.35 41.90 25.54
N GLU A 14 25.53 41.31 25.38
CA GLU A 14 25.91 39.95 25.81
C GLU A 14 26.42 39.89 27.27
N GLY A 15 26.03 38.83 28.00
CA GLY A 15 26.77 38.05 29.03
C GLY A 15 27.39 38.73 30.28
N PRO A 16 28.08 37.98 31.17
CA PRO A 16 27.77 36.65 31.71
C PRO A 16 28.11 36.48 33.24
N GLU A 17 27.94 35.26 33.77
CA GLU A 17 28.55 34.58 34.95
C GLU A 17 28.33 35.06 36.42
N GLY A 18 28.28 34.08 37.35
CA GLY A 18 28.61 34.27 38.77
C GLY A 18 27.97 33.28 39.76
N GLU A 19 28.77 32.32 40.27
CA GLU A 19 28.49 31.32 41.31
C GLU A 19 28.59 31.83 42.78
N GLY A 20 28.14 30.99 43.74
CA GLY A 20 28.52 30.96 45.16
C GLY A 20 27.46 31.52 46.14
N ASP A 21 27.25 31.02 47.37
CA ASP A 21 27.88 29.96 48.16
C ASP A 21 27.04 29.68 49.44
N GLU A 22 27.18 28.46 49.97
CA GLU A 22 27.06 27.93 51.36
C GLU A 22 26.06 28.44 52.44
N ALA A 23 25.42 27.50 53.16
CA ALA A 23 25.75 27.19 54.57
C ALA A 23 24.94 26.00 55.17
N GLU A 24 25.63 25.26 56.03
CA GLU A 24 25.31 24.00 56.72
C GLU A 24 24.24 24.08 57.83
N ASP A 25 23.63 22.93 58.18
CA ASP A 25 23.28 22.60 59.58
C ASP A 25 23.28 21.07 59.79
N THR A 26 23.42 20.70 61.06
CA THR A 26 24.17 19.60 61.66
C THR A 26 23.37 18.33 61.96
N GLY A 27 24.10 17.21 62.13
CA GLY A 27 23.56 15.85 62.13
C GLY A 27 22.96 15.32 63.44
N GLU A 28 22.43 14.10 63.37
CA GLU A 28 22.42 13.12 64.48
C GLU A 28 22.10 11.70 63.96
N ALA A 29 22.57 10.69 64.69
CA ALA A 29 22.62 9.28 64.27
C ALA A 29 21.55 8.39 64.92
N GLY A 30 20.97 7.48 64.12
CA GLY A 30 20.30 6.22 64.52
C GLY A 30 18.84 6.34 65.01
N PRO A 31 18.01 5.27 64.96
CA PRO A 31 18.37 3.86 64.80
C PRO A 31 17.69 3.13 63.62
N ALA A 32 18.20 1.93 63.31
CA ALA A 32 17.61 0.98 62.37
C ALA A 32 16.25 0.45 62.87
N LEU A 33 15.26 0.40 61.97
CA LEU A 33 14.06 -0.42 62.09
C LEU A 33 13.67 -0.98 60.73
N ASP A 34 13.26 -2.25 60.79
CA ASP A 34 13.07 -3.22 59.73
C ASP A 34 11.59 -3.30 59.30
N MET A 35 11.37 -3.62 58.02
CA MET A 35 10.15 -4.06 57.32
C MET A 35 8.84 -3.22 57.40
N SER A 36 8.38 -2.70 56.25
CA SER A 36 7.24 -3.29 55.49
C SER A 36 6.77 -2.41 54.32
N GLU A 37 6.57 -3.06 53.17
CA GLU A 37 5.61 -2.78 52.09
C GLU A 37 5.63 -1.43 51.34
N GLY A 38 5.71 -1.54 50.00
CA GLY A 38 5.04 -0.57 49.13
C GLY A 38 5.78 -0.22 47.84
N GLY A 39 5.50 -0.98 46.77
CA GLY A 39 5.31 -0.49 45.40
C GLY A 39 6.41 0.37 44.76
N GLN A 40 7.00 -0.14 43.69
CA GLN A 40 6.50 0.04 42.33
C GLN A 40 7.48 -0.68 41.40
N GLY A 41 6.96 -1.69 40.70
CA GLY A 41 7.68 -2.28 39.59
C GLY A 41 7.78 -1.23 38.50
N GLU A 42 9.00 -0.78 38.23
CA GLU A 42 9.34 -0.28 36.90
C GLU A 42 9.45 -1.52 36.01
N GLY A 43 8.28 -2.06 35.66
CA GLY A 43 8.16 -2.93 34.51
C GLY A 43 8.48 -2.07 33.30
N MET A 44 9.71 -2.17 32.80
CA MET A 44 9.90 -2.10 31.36
C MET A 44 8.80 -2.97 30.76
N MET A 45 7.88 -2.34 30.05
CA MET A 45 7.03 -3.08 29.12
C MET A 45 8.02 -3.66 28.13
N GLU A 46 8.42 -4.91 28.37
CA GLU A 46 8.80 -5.81 27.30
C GLU A 46 7.76 -5.57 26.20
N ALA A 47 8.22 -5.13 25.03
CA ALA A 47 7.38 -5.07 23.85
C ALA A 47 6.71 -6.44 23.77
N GLY A 48 5.40 -6.45 24.04
CA GLY A 48 4.64 -7.67 24.08
C GLY A 48 4.84 -8.37 22.74
N ASP A 49 5.14 -9.66 22.83
CA ASP A 49 5.14 -10.66 21.77
C ASP A 49 3.70 -10.81 21.22
N GLU A 50 3.08 -9.68 20.85
CA GLU A 50 1.78 -9.64 20.21
C GLU A 50 1.97 -10.39 18.90
N PRO A 51 1.23 -11.49 18.68
CA PRO A 51 1.36 -12.22 17.44
C PRO A 51 1.01 -11.23 16.33
N GLY A 52 1.97 -11.00 15.43
CA GLY A 52 1.74 -10.22 14.22
C GLY A 52 0.56 -10.75 13.42
N CYS A 53 0.32 -10.20 12.25
CA CYS A 53 -0.80 -10.62 11.42
C CYS A 53 -0.87 -12.16 11.24
N THR A 54 -2.05 -12.73 11.47
CA THR A 54 -2.32 -14.16 11.21
C THR A 54 -3.00 -14.39 9.86
N LYS A 55 -3.36 -13.30 9.18
CA LYS A 55 -4.07 -13.30 7.92
C LYS A 55 -3.58 -12.16 7.05
N VAL A 56 -3.54 -12.37 5.74
CA VAL A 56 -3.14 -11.36 4.77
C VAL A 56 -4.12 -11.35 3.59
N ASP A 57 -4.57 -10.17 3.20
CA ASP A 57 -5.35 -9.93 2.00
C ASP A 57 -4.48 -9.19 0.98
N LEU A 58 -4.15 -9.82 -0.15
CA LEU A 58 -3.39 -9.23 -1.23
C LEU A 58 -4.35 -8.77 -2.34
N LEU A 59 -4.40 -7.48 -2.61
CA LEU A 59 -5.19 -6.90 -3.69
C LEU A 59 -4.26 -6.37 -4.79
N PHE A 60 -4.37 -6.94 -5.99
CA PHE A 60 -3.66 -6.47 -7.17
C PHE A 60 -4.58 -5.54 -7.97
N VAL A 61 -4.16 -4.30 -8.17
CA VAL A 61 -4.80 -3.33 -9.05
C VAL A 61 -3.95 -3.28 -10.31
N ILE A 62 -4.44 -3.89 -11.39
CA ILE A 62 -3.66 -4.12 -12.61
C ILE A 62 -4.22 -3.26 -13.74
N ASP A 63 -3.36 -2.43 -14.30
CA ASP A 63 -3.67 -1.72 -15.51
C ASP A 63 -3.85 -2.65 -16.72
N ASP A 64 -4.99 -2.49 -17.38
CA ASP A 64 -5.41 -3.23 -18.57
C ASP A 64 -5.40 -2.35 -19.84
N SER A 65 -4.65 -1.25 -19.83
CA SER A 65 -4.35 -0.43 -21.01
C SER A 65 -3.51 -1.17 -22.07
N ILE A 66 -3.36 -0.56 -23.24
CA ILE A 66 -2.80 -1.22 -24.43
C ILE A 66 -1.31 -1.61 -24.29
N SER A 67 -0.54 -0.84 -23.52
CA SER A 67 0.91 -1.01 -23.31
C SER A 67 1.23 -2.12 -22.32
N MET A 68 0.33 -2.41 -21.37
CA MET A 68 0.56 -3.26 -20.20
C MET A 68 0.79 -4.76 -20.44
N ALA A 69 0.84 -5.23 -21.69
CA ALA A 69 0.99 -6.66 -21.99
C ALA A 69 2.31 -7.24 -21.44
N GLY A 70 3.41 -6.50 -21.55
CA GLY A 70 4.73 -6.93 -21.08
C GLY A 70 4.80 -6.95 -19.56
N GLU A 71 4.24 -5.93 -18.94
CA GLU A 71 4.21 -5.65 -17.51
C GLU A 71 3.34 -6.69 -16.80
N GLN A 72 2.16 -7.03 -17.35
CA GLN A 72 1.33 -8.14 -16.87
C GLN A 72 2.10 -9.48 -16.93
N ALA A 73 2.83 -9.75 -18.01
CA ALA A 73 3.63 -10.96 -18.13
C ALA A 73 4.76 -11.02 -17.09
N ASN A 74 5.44 -9.90 -16.84
CA ASN A 74 6.48 -9.77 -15.82
C ASN A 74 5.92 -9.96 -14.40
N LEU A 75 4.75 -9.39 -14.12
CA LEU A 75 4.03 -9.59 -12.86
C LEU A 75 3.70 -11.06 -12.62
N ILE A 76 3.09 -11.72 -13.61
CA ILE A 76 2.72 -13.14 -13.53
C ILE A 76 3.97 -14.01 -13.34
N ALA A 77 5.07 -13.70 -14.03
CA ALA A 77 6.32 -14.44 -13.90
C ALA A 77 6.99 -14.28 -12.53
N SER A 78 6.79 -13.14 -11.86
CA SER A 78 7.42 -12.83 -10.56
C SER A 78 6.56 -13.28 -9.36
N PHE A 79 5.25 -13.45 -9.56
CA PHE A 79 4.32 -13.81 -8.49
C PHE A 79 4.66 -15.11 -7.72
N PRO A 80 5.11 -16.22 -8.36
CA PRO A 80 5.41 -17.45 -7.64
C PRO A 80 6.45 -17.29 -6.53
N GLU A 81 7.51 -16.53 -6.78
CA GLU A 81 8.57 -16.26 -5.79
C GLU A 81 8.07 -15.29 -4.73
N PHE A 82 7.31 -14.26 -5.12
CA PHE A 82 6.70 -13.32 -4.19
C PHE A 82 5.77 -14.00 -3.17
N ILE A 83 4.79 -14.79 -3.63
CA ILE A 83 3.83 -15.42 -2.72
C ILE A 83 4.50 -16.47 -1.83
N ALA A 84 5.49 -17.20 -2.34
CA ALA A 84 6.28 -18.12 -1.53
C ALA A 84 7.07 -17.38 -0.45
N GLY A 85 7.73 -16.27 -0.81
CA GLY A 85 8.47 -15.44 0.13
C GLY A 85 7.59 -14.83 1.23
N ILE A 86 6.39 -14.39 0.89
CA ILE A 86 5.39 -13.95 1.88
C ILE A 86 4.99 -15.10 2.83
N GLN A 87 4.67 -16.28 2.29
CA GLN A 87 4.28 -17.45 3.08
C GLN A 87 5.41 -17.97 3.98
N ASP A 88 6.65 -17.91 3.52
CA ASP A 88 7.83 -18.33 4.26
C ASP A 88 8.20 -17.34 5.37
N THR A 89 8.06 -16.04 5.10
CA THR A 89 8.43 -14.96 6.04
C THR A 89 7.37 -14.79 7.12
N LEU A 90 6.09 -14.80 6.73
CA LEU A 90 4.97 -14.63 7.65
C LEU A 90 4.51 -15.98 8.20
N ALA A 91 5.40 -16.66 8.93
CA ALA A 91 5.14 -18.03 9.43
C ALA A 91 3.90 -18.14 10.35
N ASN A 92 3.45 -17.02 10.94
CA ASN A 92 2.24 -16.94 11.75
C ASN A 92 0.97 -16.69 10.94
N ALA A 93 1.10 -16.27 9.67
CA ALA A 93 -0.02 -16.07 8.77
C ALA A 93 -0.36 -17.37 8.05
N ASP A 94 -1.53 -17.93 8.37
CA ASP A 94 -1.99 -19.21 7.84
C ASP A 94 -3.16 -19.07 6.85
N SER A 95 -3.65 -17.85 6.63
CA SER A 95 -4.75 -17.60 5.70
C SER A 95 -4.55 -16.38 4.83
N TYR A 96 -4.58 -16.62 3.51
CA TYR A 96 -4.33 -15.63 2.48
C TYR A 96 -5.56 -15.46 1.61
N HIS A 97 -5.95 -14.23 1.31
CA HIS A 97 -6.86 -13.92 0.22
C HIS A 97 -6.07 -13.19 -0.87
N VAL A 98 -6.21 -13.61 -2.13
CA VAL A 98 -5.62 -12.92 -3.28
C VAL A 98 -6.72 -12.49 -4.24
N GLY A 99 -6.79 -11.19 -4.50
CA GLY A 99 -7.77 -10.57 -5.37
C GLY A 99 -7.10 -9.77 -6.49
N VAL A 100 -7.76 -9.70 -7.64
CA VAL A 100 -7.35 -8.87 -8.77
C VAL A 100 -8.51 -7.97 -9.18
N VAL A 101 -8.24 -6.69 -9.40
CA VAL A 101 -9.14 -5.72 -10.05
C VAL A 101 -8.38 -5.01 -11.17
N THR A 102 -9.10 -4.47 -12.16
CA THR A 102 -8.50 -3.65 -13.22
C THR A 102 -8.64 -2.16 -12.93
N THR A 103 -8.04 -1.29 -13.74
CA THR A 103 -8.11 0.18 -13.61
C THR A 103 -9.40 0.78 -14.18
N ASN A 104 -10.38 -0.04 -14.58
CA ASN A 104 -11.64 0.40 -15.15
C ASN A 104 -12.81 -0.57 -14.85
N ALA A 105 -13.98 -0.29 -15.45
CA ALA A 105 -15.11 -1.23 -15.44
C ALA A 105 -14.86 -2.41 -16.40
N TYR A 106 -14.32 -3.51 -15.87
CA TYR A 106 -13.88 -4.66 -16.66
C TYR A 106 -15.03 -5.42 -17.34
N ALA A 107 -15.22 -5.15 -18.63
CA ALA A 107 -16.33 -5.68 -19.42
C ALA A 107 -16.31 -7.22 -19.59
N TYR A 108 -15.13 -7.84 -19.48
CA TYR A 108 -14.96 -9.28 -19.70
C TYR A 108 -15.19 -10.14 -18.45
N ASN A 109 -15.41 -9.53 -17.29
CA ASN A 109 -15.66 -10.26 -16.06
C ASN A 109 -16.97 -11.08 -16.12
N ALA A 110 -17.15 -11.96 -15.14
CA ALA A 110 -18.39 -12.71 -14.97
C ALA A 110 -19.61 -11.77 -14.89
N GLY A 111 -20.70 -12.18 -15.55
CA GLY A 111 -21.93 -11.39 -15.61
C GLY A 111 -22.44 -11.00 -14.22
N GLY A 112 -22.82 -9.73 -14.06
CA GLY A 112 -23.20 -9.15 -12.76
C GLY A 112 -22.05 -8.47 -12.01
N CYS A 113 -20.80 -8.70 -12.43
CA CYS A 113 -19.59 -8.08 -11.84
C CYS A 113 -18.70 -7.40 -12.89
N GLN A 114 -19.31 -6.84 -13.93
CA GLN A 114 -18.64 -6.09 -15.01
C GLN A 114 -18.59 -4.59 -14.67
N GLN A 115 -18.19 -4.28 -13.44
CA GLN A 115 -18.15 -2.93 -12.88
C GLN A 115 -16.77 -2.70 -12.25
N MET A 116 -16.38 -1.44 -12.14
CA MET A 116 -15.07 -1.07 -11.58
C MET A 116 -14.92 -1.59 -10.15
N GLY A 117 -13.70 -1.94 -9.74
CA GLY A 117 -13.39 -2.49 -8.42
C GLY A 117 -14.01 -3.87 -8.14
N ALA A 118 -14.64 -4.54 -9.11
CA ALA A 118 -15.13 -5.90 -8.95
C ALA A 118 -14.00 -6.92 -9.17
N LEU A 119 -13.87 -7.89 -8.25
CA LEU A 119 -12.85 -8.94 -8.38
C LEU A 119 -12.99 -9.75 -9.67
N VAL A 120 -11.86 -9.90 -10.36
CA VAL A 120 -11.73 -10.62 -11.62
C VAL A 120 -11.83 -12.13 -11.38
N THR A 121 -12.83 -12.76 -11.99
CA THR A 121 -13.00 -14.23 -11.97
C THR A 121 -13.00 -14.83 -13.37
N GLN A 122 -12.96 -13.98 -14.38
CA GLN A 122 -12.97 -14.33 -15.80
C GLN A 122 -12.29 -13.19 -16.56
N THR A 123 -11.45 -13.54 -17.52
CA THR A 123 -10.73 -12.57 -18.36
C THR A 123 -11.14 -12.72 -19.83
N GLY A 124 -10.88 -11.68 -20.61
CA GLY A 124 -11.13 -11.65 -22.05
C GLY A 124 -10.50 -10.44 -22.70
N GLY A 125 -10.59 -10.36 -24.04
CA GLY A 125 -9.97 -9.30 -24.81
C GLY A 125 -8.59 -9.66 -25.37
N ALA A 126 -7.92 -8.70 -25.99
CA ALA A 126 -6.57 -8.89 -26.50
C ALA A 126 -5.59 -9.16 -25.35
N SER A 127 -4.63 -10.06 -25.58
CA SER A 127 -3.56 -10.44 -24.64
C SER A 127 -4.01 -10.99 -23.27
N ALA A 128 -5.31 -11.14 -23.01
CA ALA A 128 -5.85 -11.76 -21.80
C ALA A 128 -5.65 -13.28 -21.78
N SER A 129 -5.75 -13.91 -20.61
CA SER A 129 -5.79 -15.38 -20.53
C SER A 129 -7.03 -15.97 -21.23
N GLY A 130 -8.11 -15.18 -21.34
CA GLY A 130 -9.34 -15.56 -22.04
C GLY A 130 -10.07 -16.74 -21.40
N GLN A 131 -9.90 -16.90 -20.09
CA GLN A 131 -10.41 -18.04 -19.33
C GLN A 131 -11.39 -17.60 -18.24
N VAL A 132 -12.21 -18.54 -17.78
CA VAL A 132 -12.82 -18.47 -16.45
C VAL A 132 -11.74 -18.94 -15.46
N CYS A 133 -11.33 -18.06 -14.55
CA CYS A 133 -10.22 -18.33 -13.62
C CYS A 133 -10.67 -19.05 -12.34
N GLY A 134 -11.97 -19.01 -12.06
CA GLY A 134 -12.60 -19.79 -10.99
C GLY A 134 -13.26 -21.10 -11.47
N PRO A 135 -14.07 -21.75 -10.62
CA PRO A 135 -14.42 -21.32 -9.26
C PRO A 135 -13.22 -21.38 -8.32
N PHE A 136 -13.03 -20.34 -7.53
CA PHE A 136 -12.10 -20.36 -6.40
C PHE A 136 -12.75 -21.00 -5.17
N ALA A 137 -11.95 -21.44 -4.21
CA ALA A 137 -12.43 -22.18 -3.05
C ALA A 137 -13.37 -21.36 -2.13
N ALA A 138 -13.08 -20.08 -1.93
CA ALA A 138 -13.74 -19.24 -0.93
C ALA A 138 -14.71 -18.18 -1.50
N GLY A 139 -14.73 -17.98 -2.82
CA GLY A 139 -15.63 -17.01 -3.45
C GLY A 139 -15.09 -16.45 -4.76
N ARG A 140 -14.98 -15.11 -4.83
CA ARG A 140 -14.47 -14.37 -6.01
C ARG A 140 -12.99 -13.96 -5.89
N TYR A 141 -12.31 -14.46 -4.87
CA TYR A 141 -10.87 -14.33 -4.63
C TYR A 141 -10.26 -15.72 -4.41
N MET A 142 -8.95 -15.82 -4.58
CA MET A 142 -8.18 -17.04 -4.35
C MET A 142 -7.84 -17.15 -2.87
N SER A 143 -7.93 -18.35 -2.30
CA SER A 143 -7.50 -18.62 -0.92
C SER A 143 -6.34 -19.60 -0.85
N ASP A 144 -5.83 -19.88 0.35
CA ASP A 144 -4.83 -20.92 0.63
C ASP A 144 -5.23 -22.35 0.17
N ALA A 145 -6.51 -22.56 -0.14
CA ALA A 145 -7.03 -23.81 -0.68
C ALA A 145 -6.94 -23.90 -2.22
N ASP A 146 -6.61 -22.81 -2.90
CA ASP A 146 -6.44 -22.74 -4.35
C ASP A 146 -4.97 -22.92 -4.75
N ASP A 147 -4.75 -23.30 -6.02
CA ASP A 147 -3.42 -23.18 -6.63
C ASP A 147 -3.17 -21.69 -6.94
N LEU A 148 -2.65 -20.95 -5.96
CA LEU A 148 -2.46 -19.50 -6.06
C LEU A 148 -1.65 -19.12 -7.31
N GLN A 149 -0.64 -19.91 -7.69
CA GLN A 149 0.18 -19.59 -8.86
C GLN A 149 -0.63 -19.71 -10.15
N ALA A 150 -1.33 -20.83 -10.36
CA ALA A 150 -2.11 -21.05 -11.56
C ALA A 150 -3.32 -20.11 -11.66
N THR A 151 -4.01 -19.90 -10.54
CA THR A 151 -5.22 -19.05 -10.49
C THR A 151 -4.88 -17.58 -10.61
N PHE A 152 -3.79 -17.11 -9.97
CA PHE A 152 -3.30 -15.74 -10.15
C PHE A 152 -2.85 -15.49 -11.58
N ALA A 153 -2.05 -16.39 -12.17
CA ALA A 153 -1.62 -16.26 -13.57
C ALA A 153 -2.82 -16.11 -14.54
N CYS A 154 -3.93 -16.80 -14.25
CA CYS A 154 -5.16 -16.62 -15.00
C CYS A 154 -5.79 -15.24 -14.78
N ALA A 155 -6.02 -14.87 -13.52
CA ALA A 155 -6.78 -13.66 -13.16
C ALA A 155 -6.00 -12.36 -13.41
N ALA A 156 -4.67 -12.39 -13.28
CA ALA A 156 -3.79 -11.25 -13.48
C ALA A 156 -3.51 -10.93 -14.95
N GLN A 157 -3.71 -11.90 -15.86
CA GLN A 157 -3.63 -11.66 -17.30
C GLN A 157 -4.96 -11.09 -17.81
N VAL A 158 -5.25 -9.87 -17.38
CA VAL A 158 -6.53 -9.15 -17.60
C VAL A 158 -6.69 -8.67 -19.05
N GLY A 159 -5.60 -8.62 -19.81
CA GLY A 159 -5.62 -8.15 -21.20
C GLY A 159 -5.39 -6.65 -21.31
N ILE A 160 -5.51 -6.14 -22.53
CA ILE A 160 -5.03 -4.80 -22.91
C ILE A 160 -6.10 -3.97 -23.64
N ASP A 161 -7.37 -4.29 -23.42
CA ASP A 161 -8.52 -3.67 -24.08
C ASP A 161 -9.12 -2.50 -23.24
N GLY A 162 -8.46 -2.12 -22.15
CA GLY A 162 -8.83 -1.01 -21.28
C GLY A 162 -8.83 0.34 -22.00
N PRO A 163 -9.55 1.34 -21.49
CA PRO A 163 -9.54 2.70 -22.01
C PRO A 163 -8.23 3.40 -21.65
N THR A 164 -7.92 4.48 -22.35
CA THR A 164 -6.79 5.40 -22.06
C THR A 164 -7.08 6.36 -20.89
N ASP A 165 -8.04 6.01 -20.04
CA ASP A 165 -8.42 6.77 -18.85
C ASP A 165 -8.39 5.76 -17.70
N GLU A 166 -7.16 5.44 -17.33
CA GLU A 166 -6.77 4.49 -16.30
C GLU A 166 -7.07 5.11 -14.94
N ARG A 167 -7.91 4.43 -14.15
CA ARG A 167 -8.36 4.92 -12.83
C ARG A 167 -8.04 3.92 -11.73
N PRO A 168 -6.74 3.64 -11.49
CA PRO A 168 -6.33 2.68 -10.47
C PRO A 168 -6.85 3.04 -9.08
N MET A 169 -6.83 4.33 -8.71
CA MET A 169 -7.21 4.75 -7.36
C MET A 169 -8.73 4.68 -7.14
N GLU A 170 -9.54 5.03 -8.14
CA GLU A 170 -11.00 4.83 -8.10
C GLU A 170 -11.33 3.34 -7.95
N SER A 171 -10.65 2.47 -8.71
CA SER A 171 -10.87 1.03 -8.64
C SER A 171 -10.45 0.44 -7.30
N LEU A 172 -9.32 0.88 -6.74
CA LEU A 172 -8.87 0.50 -5.40
C LEU A 172 -9.92 0.87 -4.34
N GLU A 173 -10.37 2.12 -4.32
CA GLU A 173 -11.37 2.58 -3.36
C GLU A 173 -12.69 1.80 -3.46
N ILE A 174 -13.18 1.59 -4.68
CA ILE A 174 -14.41 0.83 -4.91
C ILE A 174 -14.23 -0.63 -4.47
N ALA A 175 -13.05 -1.22 -4.72
CA ALA A 175 -12.76 -2.60 -4.35
C ALA A 175 -12.76 -2.83 -2.83
N LEU A 176 -12.26 -1.84 -2.07
CA LEU A 176 -12.26 -1.84 -0.61
C LEU A 176 -13.60 -1.39 -0.01
N GLY A 177 -14.46 -0.77 -0.82
CA GLY A 177 -15.75 -0.22 -0.41
C GLY A 177 -16.80 -1.26 -0.03
N SER A 178 -17.65 -0.90 0.94
CA SER A 178 -18.73 -1.78 1.44
C SER A 178 -19.78 -2.15 0.39
N ALA A 179 -19.91 -1.37 -0.68
CA ALA A 179 -20.82 -1.66 -1.79
C ALA A 179 -20.49 -3.00 -2.49
N HIS A 180 -19.22 -3.40 -2.52
CA HIS A 180 -18.77 -4.64 -3.15
C HIS A 180 -18.58 -5.78 -2.15
N ALA A 181 -18.34 -5.47 -0.87
CA ALA A 181 -18.07 -6.45 0.17
C ALA A 181 -19.33 -7.11 0.78
N GLY A 182 -20.51 -6.54 0.54
CA GLY A 182 -21.78 -7.07 1.07
C GLY A 182 -22.19 -8.43 0.50
N ALA A 183 -23.18 -9.07 1.11
CA ALA A 183 -23.67 -10.38 0.68
C ALA A 183 -24.17 -10.37 -0.78
N GLY A 184 -23.66 -11.27 -1.61
CA GLY A 184 -23.87 -11.33 -3.06
C GLY A 184 -23.10 -10.28 -3.86
N GLY A 185 -22.26 -9.47 -3.19
CA GLY A 185 -21.42 -8.45 -3.82
C GLY A 185 -20.22 -9.06 -4.54
N CYS A 186 -19.63 -8.29 -5.45
CA CYS A 186 -18.55 -8.78 -6.30
C CYS A 186 -17.23 -9.04 -5.58
N ASN A 187 -17.10 -8.54 -4.35
CA ASN A 187 -15.93 -8.71 -3.48
C ASN A 187 -16.34 -9.29 -2.12
N GLU A 188 -17.50 -9.95 -2.04
CA GLU A 188 -18.00 -10.52 -0.79
C GLU A 188 -16.94 -11.39 -0.12
N GLY A 189 -16.64 -11.07 1.14
CA GLY A 189 -15.71 -11.84 1.98
C GLY A 189 -14.23 -11.66 1.66
N PHE A 190 -13.85 -10.81 0.70
CA PHE A 190 -12.44 -10.58 0.37
C PHE A 190 -11.70 -9.83 1.49
N LEU A 191 -12.13 -8.61 1.81
CA LEU A 191 -11.46 -7.74 2.78
C LEU A 191 -11.85 -8.10 4.20
N ARG A 192 -10.87 -8.52 5.02
CA ARG A 192 -11.07 -8.97 6.41
C ARG A 192 -10.54 -7.92 7.39
N ASN A 193 -11.30 -7.67 8.45
CA ASN A 193 -10.91 -6.75 9.53
C ASN A 193 -9.67 -7.22 10.31
N ASP A 194 -9.45 -8.53 10.38
CA ASP A 194 -8.37 -9.19 11.12
C ASP A 194 -7.24 -9.70 10.22
N ALA A 195 -7.12 -9.15 9.00
CA ALA A 195 -6.02 -9.41 8.09
C ALA A 195 -5.22 -8.14 7.78
N LEU A 196 -3.91 -8.26 7.57
CA LEU A 196 -3.11 -7.19 6.97
C LEU A 196 -3.55 -7.02 5.51
N LEU A 197 -3.71 -5.79 5.03
CA LEU A 197 -3.94 -5.52 3.60
C LEU A 197 -2.61 -5.24 2.90
N VAL A 198 -2.34 -5.94 1.81
CA VAL A 198 -1.22 -5.64 0.90
C VAL A 198 -1.83 -5.25 -0.44
N VAL A 199 -1.64 -4.00 -0.86
CA VAL A 199 -2.07 -3.54 -2.18
C VAL A 199 -0.86 -3.57 -3.10
N VAL A 200 -0.97 -4.26 -4.23
CA VAL A 200 0.00 -4.18 -5.32
C VAL A 200 -0.63 -3.40 -6.46
N LEU A 201 -0.19 -2.17 -6.68
CA LEU A 201 -0.60 -1.33 -7.79
C LEU A 201 0.42 -1.44 -8.91
N ILE A 202 -0.02 -1.69 -10.14
CA ILE A 202 0.84 -1.68 -11.32
C ILE A 202 0.18 -0.93 -12.48
N THR A 203 0.90 0.06 -13.01
CA THR A 203 0.48 0.85 -14.17
C THR A 203 1.71 1.55 -14.76
N ASP A 204 1.73 1.73 -16.08
CA ASP A 204 2.70 2.55 -16.79
C ASP A 204 2.19 3.96 -17.09
N GLU A 205 0.99 4.29 -16.64
CA GLU A 205 0.36 5.61 -16.75
C GLU A 205 0.32 6.32 -15.39
N GLU A 206 0.16 7.63 -15.43
CA GLU A 206 -0.20 8.39 -14.24
C GLU A 206 -1.72 8.35 -14.02
N ASP A 207 -2.16 8.39 -12.77
CA ASP A 207 -3.56 8.64 -12.45
C ASP A 207 -3.81 10.16 -12.47
N ASP A 208 -3.67 10.80 -13.65
CA ASP A 208 -3.66 12.25 -13.78
C ASP A 208 -5.04 12.85 -14.07
N HIS A 209 -5.23 14.08 -13.59
CA HIS A 209 -6.42 14.88 -13.85
C HIS A 209 -6.21 15.78 -15.05
N PHE A 210 -6.01 15.18 -16.22
CA PHE A 210 -5.97 15.92 -17.47
C PHE A 210 -7.34 16.04 -18.12
N MET A 211 -7.51 17.11 -18.89
CA MET A 211 -8.75 17.43 -19.56
C MET A 211 -8.62 17.04 -21.04
N LEU A 212 -9.03 15.83 -21.40
CA LEU A 212 -9.31 15.51 -22.80
C LEU A 212 -10.78 15.75 -23.10
N TYR A 213 -11.08 16.36 -24.25
CA TYR A 213 -12.45 16.52 -24.78
C TYR A 213 -13.51 17.08 -23.80
N ASN A 214 -13.12 17.90 -22.81
CA ASN A 214 -13.96 18.43 -21.74
C ASN A 214 -14.45 17.40 -20.69
N THR A 215 -13.83 16.23 -20.62
CA THR A 215 -13.95 15.28 -19.50
C THR A 215 -12.69 15.38 -18.65
N LEU A 216 -12.87 15.39 -17.33
CA LEU A 216 -11.76 15.21 -16.40
C LEU A 216 -11.47 13.71 -16.37
N GLU A 217 -10.27 13.34 -16.81
CA GLU A 217 -9.75 11.97 -16.72
C GLU A 217 -9.09 11.77 -15.35
N GLY A 218 -8.78 10.52 -15.04
CA GLY A 218 -8.22 10.08 -13.76
C GLY A 218 -9.26 9.85 -12.65
N SER A 219 -8.79 9.20 -11.61
CA SER A 219 -9.56 8.80 -10.44
C SER A 219 -9.99 10.02 -9.64
N PRO A 220 -11.25 10.13 -9.19
CA PRO A 220 -11.69 11.24 -8.34
C PRO A 220 -10.85 11.38 -7.06
N GLY A 221 -10.70 12.61 -6.57
CA GLY A 221 -9.92 12.91 -5.36
C GLY A 221 -8.44 13.10 -5.63
N ASP A 222 -7.67 13.28 -4.57
CA ASP A 222 -6.20 13.46 -4.57
C ASP A 222 -5.53 12.43 -3.65
N PRO A 223 -4.18 12.28 -3.69
CA PRO A 223 -3.46 11.32 -2.86
C PRO A 223 -3.84 11.30 -1.36
N PRO A 224 -4.08 12.44 -0.68
CA PRO A 224 -4.56 12.43 0.71
C PRO A 224 -5.96 11.81 0.88
N ASP A 225 -6.85 11.95 -0.10
CA ASP A 225 -8.19 11.36 -0.08
C ASP A 225 -8.10 9.84 -0.23
N TRP A 226 -7.29 9.39 -1.20
CA TRP A 226 -7.04 7.96 -1.45
C TRP A 226 -6.37 7.27 -0.25
N PHE A 227 -5.38 7.94 0.34
CA PHE A 227 -4.74 7.51 1.59
C PHE A 227 -5.77 7.35 2.71
N ALA A 228 -6.63 8.35 2.89
CA ALA A 228 -7.67 8.31 3.93
C ALA A 228 -8.68 7.19 3.68
N ALA A 229 -9.02 6.88 2.44
CA ALA A 229 -9.94 5.81 2.08
C ALA A 229 -9.38 4.42 2.47
N VAL A 230 -8.13 4.13 2.12
CA VAL A 230 -7.47 2.85 2.48
C VAL A 230 -7.26 2.76 4.00
N ALA A 231 -6.78 3.83 4.63
CA ALA A 231 -6.61 3.87 6.09
C ALA A 231 -7.94 3.64 6.82
N ALA A 232 -9.04 4.22 6.32
CA ALA A 232 -10.37 4.00 6.87
C ALA A 232 -10.85 2.56 6.69
N ALA A 233 -10.57 1.93 5.54
CA ALA A 233 -10.89 0.52 5.29
C ALA A 233 -10.17 -0.43 6.26
N LYS A 234 -9.00 -0.02 6.76
CA LYS A 234 -8.17 -0.82 7.68
C LYS A 234 -8.12 -0.29 9.12
N GLY A 235 -8.91 0.74 9.44
CA GLY A 235 -8.95 1.40 10.74
C GLY A 235 -7.73 2.29 11.03
N MET A 236 -6.56 1.98 10.46
CA MET A 236 -5.33 2.76 10.50
C MET A 236 -4.46 2.44 9.28
N GLU A 237 -3.62 3.39 8.87
CA GLU A 237 -2.78 3.25 7.68
C GLU A 237 -1.73 2.13 7.80
N SER A 238 -1.17 1.92 9.00
CA SER A 238 -0.14 0.89 9.23
C SER A 238 -0.67 -0.54 9.13
N ASN A 239 -1.99 -0.74 9.07
CA ASN A 239 -2.62 -2.03 8.77
C ASN A 239 -2.70 -2.30 7.25
N ALA A 240 -2.07 -1.45 6.43
CA ALA A 240 -1.93 -1.62 5.00
C ALA A 240 -0.46 -1.44 4.57
N ALA A 241 0.01 -2.30 3.67
CA ALA A 241 1.25 -2.12 2.91
C ALA A 241 0.91 -1.81 1.46
N ILE A 242 1.49 -0.75 0.90
CA ILE A 242 1.22 -0.27 -0.45
C ILE A 242 2.48 -0.46 -1.29
N LEU A 243 2.39 -1.38 -2.25
CA LEU A 243 3.48 -1.75 -3.15
C LEU A 243 3.13 -1.25 -4.55
N SER A 244 3.77 -0.19 -5.01
CA SER A 244 3.41 0.46 -6.27
C SER A 244 4.54 0.33 -7.29
N ILE A 245 4.27 -0.40 -8.37
CA ILE A 245 5.14 -0.58 -9.52
C ILE A 245 4.66 0.41 -10.60
N ILE A 246 5.30 1.57 -10.67
CA ILE A 246 4.85 2.70 -11.48
C ILE A 246 6.01 3.36 -12.22
N GLY A 247 5.73 4.18 -13.22
CA GLY A 247 6.75 4.92 -13.94
C GLY A 247 7.40 6.04 -13.11
N GLY A 248 8.50 6.58 -13.66
CA GLY A 248 9.20 7.74 -13.12
C GLY A 248 10.16 7.50 -11.94
N GLN A 249 10.45 6.26 -11.54
CA GLN A 249 11.30 6.02 -10.36
C GLN A 249 12.72 6.63 -10.46
N PRO A 250 13.36 7.07 -9.37
CA PRO A 250 14.70 7.62 -9.43
C PRO A 250 15.70 6.66 -10.08
N GLY A 251 16.35 7.08 -11.18
CA GLY A 251 17.21 6.21 -11.97
C GLY A 251 16.51 5.50 -13.13
N ASN A 252 15.27 5.91 -13.44
CA ASN A 252 14.43 5.34 -14.49
C ASN A 252 15.19 5.16 -15.82
N VAL A 253 15.21 3.93 -16.33
CA VAL A 253 15.67 3.59 -17.69
C VAL A 253 14.53 3.59 -18.69
N CYS A 254 13.30 3.80 -18.24
CA CYS A 254 12.14 3.79 -19.10
C CYS A 254 12.12 4.99 -20.04
N PRO A 255 11.94 4.76 -21.36
CA PRO A 255 11.70 5.86 -22.27
C PRO A 255 10.34 6.49 -21.99
N GLU A 256 10.22 7.78 -22.31
CA GLU A 256 8.91 8.43 -22.45
C GLU A 256 8.00 7.57 -23.37
N PRO A 257 6.70 7.44 -23.05
CA PRO A 257 5.79 6.58 -23.81
C PRO A 257 5.85 6.85 -25.32
N SER A 258 6.19 5.82 -26.09
CA SER A 258 6.24 5.89 -27.56
C SER A 258 5.48 4.74 -28.20
N GLY A 259 4.15 4.82 -28.12
CA GLY A 259 3.27 3.75 -28.58
C GLY A 259 2.92 2.81 -27.44
N VAL A 260 3.49 1.61 -27.44
CA VAL A 260 3.21 0.57 -26.41
C VAL A 260 4.40 0.32 -25.49
N ASP A 261 5.51 1.06 -25.67
CA ASP A 261 6.71 0.94 -24.87
C ASP A 261 6.97 2.27 -24.15
N GLY A 262 7.25 2.21 -22.85
CA GLY A 262 7.57 3.36 -22.00
C GLY A 262 6.69 3.39 -20.75
N ALA A 263 6.85 4.43 -19.94
CA ALA A 263 5.95 4.72 -18.83
C ALA A 263 5.96 6.22 -18.55
N GLU A 264 4.81 6.78 -18.22
CA GLU A 264 4.69 8.15 -17.74
C GLU A 264 5.27 8.27 -16.31
N ASP A 265 5.79 9.46 -15.94
CA ASP A 265 6.06 9.74 -14.53
C ASP A 265 4.75 9.87 -13.76
N ALA A 266 4.63 9.14 -12.65
CA ALA A 266 3.39 9.00 -11.90
C ALA A 266 3.46 9.69 -10.50
N PRO A 267 3.55 11.04 -10.42
CA PRO A 267 3.82 11.75 -9.18
C PRO A 267 2.69 11.66 -8.13
N ARG A 268 1.43 11.55 -8.51
CA ARG A 268 0.28 11.41 -7.59
C ARG A 268 0.25 10.00 -7.02
N LEU A 269 0.45 8.98 -7.85
CA LEU A 269 0.57 7.60 -7.37
C LEU A 269 1.77 7.44 -6.44
N ARG A 270 2.92 8.03 -6.79
CA ARG A 270 4.10 8.10 -5.92
C ARG A 270 3.78 8.77 -4.58
N ALA A 271 3.15 9.95 -4.62
CA ALA A 271 2.78 10.68 -3.42
C ALA A 271 1.82 9.89 -2.53
N PHE A 272 0.87 9.16 -3.13
CA PHE A 272 -0.03 8.27 -2.40
C PHE A 272 0.75 7.16 -1.68
N THR A 273 1.62 6.44 -2.38
CA THR A 273 2.43 5.36 -1.80
C THR A 273 3.32 5.85 -0.67
N GLU A 274 3.97 7.00 -0.84
CA GLU A 274 4.88 7.61 0.15
C GLU A 274 4.17 8.12 1.41
N MET A 275 2.83 8.25 1.40
CA MET A 275 2.06 8.60 2.61
C MET A 275 1.93 7.43 3.59
N PHE A 276 2.09 6.18 3.16
CA PHE A 276 2.00 5.00 4.02
C PHE A 276 3.33 4.71 4.71
N THR A 277 3.26 4.35 5.99
CA THR A 277 4.44 3.85 6.73
C THR A 277 5.05 2.63 6.05
N HIS A 278 4.20 1.79 5.44
CA HIS A 278 4.57 0.59 4.69
C HIS A 278 4.37 0.77 3.17
N GLY A 279 4.75 1.94 2.64
CA GLY A 279 4.80 2.23 1.22
C GLY A 279 6.14 1.80 0.58
N PHE A 280 6.09 1.17 -0.59
CA PHE A 280 7.27 0.76 -1.34
C PHE A 280 7.08 0.95 -2.85
N LEU A 281 8.07 1.57 -3.50
CA LEU A 281 8.02 1.97 -4.90
C LEU A 281 8.93 1.09 -5.75
N GLY A 282 8.39 0.61 -6.87
CA GLY A 282 9.06 -0.17 -7.90
C GLY A 282 8.98 0.52 -9.25
N ASP A 283 9.90 0.15 -10.15
CA ASP A 283 9.94 0.64 -11.53
C ASP A 283 9.19 -0.34 -12.44
N VAL A 284 8.11 0.14 -13.07
CA VAL A 284 7.30 -0.65 -14.01
C VAL A 284 8.10 -1.11 -15.24
N CYS A 285 9.18 -0.42 -15.58
CA CYS A 285 10.00 -0.78 -16.73
C CYS A 285 11.18 -1.68 -16.35
N ALA A 286 11.24 -2.14 -15.09
CA ALA A 286 12.20 -3.13 -14.67
C ALA A 286 12.06 -4.39 -15.55
N PRO A 287 13.19 -5.02 -15.95
CA PRO A 287 13.15 -6.22 -16.79
C PRO A 287 12.50 -7.44 -16.08
N SER A 288 12.28 -7.34 -14.78
CA SER A 288 11.56 -8.28 -13.92
C SER A 288 11.18 -7.58 -12.61
N TYR A 289 10.08 -8.00 -11.99
CA TYR A 289 9.66 -7.51 -10.67
C TYR A 289 10.11 -8.41 -9.52
N GLY A 290 10.83 -9.49 -9.79
CA GLY A 290 11.40 -10.37 -8.75
C GLY A 290 12.20 -9.60 -7.70
N PRO A 291 13.21 -8.79 -8.08
CA PRO A 291 13.98 -7.99 -7.12
C PRO A 291 13.12 -7.00 -6.32
N PHE A 292 12.11 -6.40 -6.94
CA PHE A 292 11.17 -5.52 -6.24
C PHE A 292 10.39 -6.31 -5.18
N PHE A 293 9.84 -7.47 -5.53
CA PHE A 293 9.08 -8.29 -4.59
C PHE A 293 9.96 -8.89 -3.48
N ASP A 294 11.21 -9.26 -3.78
CA ASP A 294 12.18 -9.72 -2.78
C ASP A 294 12.41 -8.66 -1.68
N GLU A 295 12.54 -7.39 -2.07
CA GLU A 295 12.69 -6.28 -1.13
C GLU A 295 11.37 -5.93 -0.43
N ALA A 296 10.25 -5.99 -1.16
CA ALA A 296 8.92 -5.68 -0.63
C ALA A 296 8.47 -6.64 0.49
N ILE A 297 8.96 -7.90 0.50
CA ILE A 297 8.64 -8.86 1.56
C ILE A 297 9.01 -8.31 2.95
N ALA A 298 10.14 -7.63 3.09
CA ALA A 298 10.55 -7.05 4.37
C ALA A 298 9.62 -5.90 4.83
N VAL A 299 9.04 -5.16 3.88
CA VAL A 299 8.04 -4.13 4.15
C VAL A 299 6.76 -4.78 4.67
N VAL A 300 6.31 -5.87 4.05
CA VAL A 300 5.12 -6.62 4.48
C VAL A 300 5.34 -7.31 5.83
N GLU A 301 6.53 -7.86 6.08
CA GLU A 301 6.93 -8.42 7.38
C GLU A 301 6.81 -7.38 8.48
N THR A 302 7.41 -6.20 8.29
CA THR A 302 7.34 -5.10 9.25
C THR A 302 5.90 -4.65 9.50
N ALA A 303 5.07 -4.57 8.45
CA ALA A 303 3.64 -4.25 8.57
C ALA A 303 2.88 -5.32 9.34
N CYS A 304 3.21 -6.59 9.14
CA CYS A 304 2.60 -7.72 9.83
C CYS A 304 2.96 -7.74 11.32
N GLU A 305 4.22 -7.47 11.68
CA GLU A 305 4.67 -7.36 13.08
C GLU A 305 3.95 -6.23 13.83
N GLY A 306 3.67 -5.11 13.15
CA GLY A 306 2.93 -3.96 13.70
C GLY A 306 1.41 -4.03 13.58
N PHE A 307 0.85 -5.12 13.04
CA PHE A 307 -0.57 -5.21 12.71
C PHE A 307 -1.47 -5.21 13.96
N VAL A 308 -2.53 -4.40 13.92
CA VAL A 308 -3.53 -4.32 15.00
C VAL A 308 -4.92 -4.67 14.44
N PRO A 309 -5.50 -5.83 14.80
CA PRO A 309 -6.81 -6.22 14.30
C PRO A 309 -7.91 -5.20 14.60
N ILE A 310 -8.80 -4.96 13.62
CA ILE A 310 -9.98 -4.12 13.82
C ILE A 310 -11.06 -4.95 14.53
N PRO A 311 -11.71 -4.44 15.59
CA PRO A 311 -12.78 -5.14 16.31
C PRO A 311 -14.00 -5.54 15.47
#